data_AF-A0A9P7ANS3-F1
#
_entry.id   AF-A0A9P7ANS3-F1
#
_cell.length_a   1.000
_cell.length_b   1.000
_cell.length_c   1.000
_cell.angle_alpha   90.00
_cell.angle_beta   90.00
_cell.angle_gamma   90.00
#
_symmetry.space_group_name_H-M   'P 1'
#
loop_
_entity.id
_entity.type
_entity.pdbx_description
1 polymer ?
#
loop_
_entity_poly.entity_id
_entity_poly.type
_entity_poly.pdbx_seq_one_letter_code
_entity_poly.pdbx_strand_id
1 'polypeptide(L)'
;MPYRPYLNSQFSDAYDVYLKILHHVDRCLNEALKRNTPNWRLLNACPCCSYKLEDEPPQAIDWLFCINGNNSLKRWASSTYGLTPRVDSRQPRSDYWVDQAAVDKFKDAVRSGLTQPSQDIQDNGEDGVAQQVPESNFNCTERWQNAGPEQRKKMFAVFDESGIFIAACRH
;
A
#
# COMPACT_ATOMS: atom_id res chain seq x y z
N MET A 1 12.33 6.82 38.69
CA MET A 1 12.80 8.15 38.21
C MET A 1 11.60 8.93 37.68
N PRO A 2 11.44 10.23 38.03
CA PRO A 2 10.38 11.05 37.47
C PRO A 2 10.60 11.32 35.97
N TYR A 3 9.50 11.36 35.21
CA TYR A 3 9.53 11.73 33.79
C TYR A 3 10.05 13.16 33.61
N ARG A 4 10.98 13.34 32.67
CA ARG A 4 11.58 14.63 32.34
C ARG A 4 11.28 14.95 30.87
N PRO A 5 10.28 15.82 30.59
CA PRO A 5 9.85 16.12 29.22
C PRO A 5 11.00 16.56 28.30
N TYR A 6 11.95 17.34 28.82
CA TYR A 6 13.07 17.85 28.02
C TYR A 6 13.98 16.74 27.46
N LEU A 7 14.12 15.60 28.16
CA LEU A 7 14.93 14.48 27.67
C LEU A 7 14.27 13.80 26.46
N ASN A 8 12.94 13.75 26.43
CA ASN A 8 12.20 13.25 25.28
C ASN A 8 12.44 14.14 24.05
N SER A 9 12.32 15.46 24.22
CA SER A 9 12.60 16.43 23.15
C SER A 9 14.04 16.32 22.65
N GLN A 10 15.03 16.34 23.55
CA GLN A 10 16.44 16.22 23.17
C GLN A 10 16.73 14.91 22.42
N PHE A 11 16.15 13.80 22.88
CA PHE A 11 16.30 12.51 22.20
C PHE A 11 15.63 12.51 20.83
N SER A 12 14.40 13.01 20.72
CA SER A 12 13.69 13.11 19.44
C SER A 12 14.43 13.98 18.44
N ASP A 13 14.95 15.14 18.88
CA ASP A 13 15.73 16.04 18.03
C ASP A 13 17.03 15.37 17.55
N ALA A 14 17.77 14.73 18.45
CA ALA A 14 18.99 14.00 18.11
C ALA A 14 18.72 12.84 17.13
N TYR A 15 17.63 12.11 17.35
CA TYR A 15 17.22 11.01 16.49
C TYR A 15 16.81 11.51 15.10
N ASP A 16 16.08 12.63 15.02
CA ASP A 16 15.70 13.25 13.74
C ASP A 16 16.92 13.72 12.94
N VAL A 17 17.92 14.30 13.62
CA VAL A 17 19.21 14.67 13.00
C VAL A 17 19.95 13.43 12.49
N TYR A 18 20.04 12.37 13.29
CA TYR A 18 20.65 11.11 12.88
C TYR A 18 19.99 10.55 11.61
N LEU A 19 18.65 10.48 11.58
CA LEU A 19 17.92 10.02 10.40
C LEU A 19 18.12 10.93 9.18
N LYS A 20 18.30 12.25 9.37
CA LYS A 20 18.60 13.18 8.27
C LYS A 20 19.99 12.91 7.69
N ILE A 21 20.98 12.62 8.53
CA ILE A 21 22.34 12.26 8.09
C ILE A 21 22.30 10.97 7.27
N LEU A 22 21.67 9.91 7.78
CA LEU A 22 21.54 8.65 7.05
C LEU A 22 20.89 8.86 5.68
N HIS A 23 19.76 9.56 5.64
CA HIS A 23 19.06 9.84 4.40
C HIS A 23 19.92 10.63 3.40
N HIS A 24 20.68 11.62 3.87
CA HIS A 24 21.58 12.38 3.02
C HIS A 24 22.68 11.50 2.42
N VAL A 25 23.28 10.62 3.23
CA VAL A 25 24.29 9.65 2.77
C VAL A 25 23.68 8.70 1.73
N ASP A 26 22.50 8.13 2.00
CA ASP A 26 21.81 7.25 1.06
C ASP A 26 21.50 7.95 -0.27
N ARG A 27 21.07 9.21 -0.23
CA ARG A 27 20.82 10.00 -1.45
C ARG A 27 22.11 10.18 -2.25
N CYS A 28 23.21 10.56 -1.60
CA CYS A 28 24.50 10.71 -2.27
C CYS A 28 25.00 9.38 -2.86
N LEU A 29 24.83 8.26 -2.15
CA LEU A 29 25.16 6.93 -2.66
C LEU A 29 24.30 6.56 -3.87
N ASN A 30 22.98 6.79 -3.79
CA ASN A 30 22.09 6.51 -4.90
C ASN A 30 22.41 7.37 -6.13
N GLU A 31 22.75 8.64 -5.95
CA GLU A 31 23.21 9.50 -7.05
C GLU A 31 24.53 9.00 -7.67
N ALA A 32 25.53 8.68 -6.84
CA ALA A 32 26.82 8.17 -7.30
C ALA A 32 26.68 6.84 -8.07
N LEU A 33 25.75 5.98 -7.64
CA LEU A 33 25.45 4.70 -8.27
C LEU A 33 24.39 4.79 -9.38
N LYS A 34 23.94 6.00 -9.75
CA LYS A 34 22.88 6.24 -10.77
C LYS A 34 21.56 5.51 -10.48
N ARG A 35 21.22 5.39 -9.20
CA ARG A 35 20.01 4.75 -8.65
C ARG A 35 18.90 5.73 -8.29
N ASN A 36 19.02 6.97 -8.76
CA ASN A 36 18.12 8.09 -8.46
C ASN A 36 17.12 8.39 -9.58
N THR A 37 16.96 7.50 -10.58
CA THR A 37 15.96 7.66 -11.64
C THR A 37 14.56 7.29 -11.14
N PRO A 38 13.49 7.84 -11.76
CA PRO A 38 12.12 7.40 -11.46
C PRO A 38 11.98 5.88 -11.61
N ASN A 39 11.26 5.25 -10.68
CA ASN A 39 11.00 3.80 -10.66
C ASN A 39 12.26 2.93 -10.65
N TRP A 40 13.45 3.46 -10.31
CA TRP A 40 14.70 2.71 -10.35
C TRP A 40 14.60 1.39 -9.57
N ARG A 41 14.01 1.43 -8.38
CA ARG A 41 13.80 0.23 -7.55
C ARG A 41 12.95 -0.80 -8.27
N LEU A 42 11.80 -0.42 -8.82
CA LEU A 42 10.93 -1.37 -9.53
C LEU A 42 11.66 -2.04 -10.71
N LEU A 43 12.46 -1.27 -11.44
CA LEU A 43 13.24 -1.74 -12.59
C LEU A 43 14.47 -2.59 -12.20
N ASN A 44 14.90 -2.57 -10.93
CA ASN A 44 16.16 -3.20 -10.52
C ASN A 44 16.04 -4.08 -9.25
N ALA A 45 14.85 -4.19 -8.65
CA ALA A 45 14.65 -4.93 -7.41
C ALA A 45 14.86 -6.44 -7.58
N CYS A 46 14.46 -6.98 -8.74
CA CYS A 46 14.69 -8.37 -9.08
C CYS A 46 15.25 -8.46 -10.50
N PRO A 47 16.57 -8.64 -10.65
CA PRO A 47 17.20 -8.80 -11.96
C PRO A 47 16.55 -9.89 -12.80
N CYS A 48 16.17 -11.02 -12.20
CA CYS A 48 15.51 -12.12 -12.92
C CYS A 48 14.12 -11.75 -13.49
N CYS A 49 13.49 -10.70 -12.96
CA CYS A 49 12.18 -10.26 -13.41
C CYS A 49 12.23 -9.03 -14.31
N SER A 50 13.20 -8.13 -14.11
CA SER A 50 13.25 -6.84 -14.79
C SER A 50 14.29 -6.76 -15.90
N TYR A 51 15.23 -7.71 -15.97
CA TYR A 51 16.24 -7.76 -17.00
C TYR A 51 15.79 -8.65 -18.17
N LYS A 52 15.46 -8.03 -19.32
CA LYS A 52 15.11 -8.74 -20.56
C LYS A 52 16.34 -8.90 -21.46
N LEU A 53 16.54 -10.09 -22.03
CA LEU A 53 17.62 -10.34 -23.00
C LEU A 53 17.21 -9.93 -24.42
N GLU A 54 18.19 -9.60 -25.28
CA GLU A 54 17.94 -9.13 -26.66
C GLU A 54 17.15 -10.15 -27.50
N ASP A 55 17.36 -11.45 -27.26
CA ASP A 55 16.70 -12.55 -27.96
C ASP A 55 15.67 -13.28 -27.08
N GLU A 56 15.20 -12.65 -26.00
CA GLU A 56 14.18 -13.26 -25.15
C GLU A 56 12.82 -13.29 -25.87
N PRO A 57 12.19 -14.47 -26.02
CA PRO A 57 10.88 -14.54 -26.63
C PRO A 57 9.85 -13.78 -25.76
N PRO A 58 8.92 -13.02 -26.36
CA PRO A 58 7.89 -12.31 -25.62
C PRO A 58 7.11 -13.26 -24.72
N GLN A 59 7.09 -12.98 -23.42
CA GLN A 59 6.30 -13.75 -22.48
C GLN A 59 4.85 -13.26 -22.52
N ALA A 60 3.88 -14.18 -22.41
CA ALA A 60 2.48 -13.81 -22.28
C ALA A 60 2.21 -13.02 -20.98
N ILE A 61 3.04 -13.25 -19.96
CA ILE A 61 3.02 -12.55 -18.67
C ILE A 61 4.46 -12.16 -18.37
N ASP A 62 4.76 -10.86 -18.39
CA ASP A 62 6.11 -10.35 -18.13
C ASP A 62 6.52 -10.46 -16.66
N TRP A 63 5.55 -10.39 -15.73
CA TRP A 63 5.87 -10.33 -14.32
C TRP A 63 4.78 -10.96 -13.45
N LEU A 64 5.19 -11.86 -12.57
CA LEU A 64 4.33 -12.47 -11.55
C LEU A 64 4.82 -12.06 -10.17
N PHE A 65 3.96 -11.37 -9.43
CA PHE A 65 4.24 -10.94 -8.07
C PHE A 65 3.03 -11.19 -7.17
N CYS A 66 3.30 -11.38 -5.88
CA CYS A 66 2.32 -11.42 -4.83
C CYS A 66 2.37 -10.11 -4.06
N ILE A 67 1.22 -9.49 -3.82
CA ILE A 67 1.11 -8.32 -2.94
C ILE A 67 0.39 -8.72 -1.66
N ASN A 68 1.02 -8.43 -0.53
CA ASN A 68 0.33 -8.40 0.75
C ASN A 68 0.07 -6.94 1.12
N GLY A 69 -1.20 -6.53 1.16
CA GLY A 69 -1.58 -5.18 1.60
C GLY A 69 -1.47 -4.95 3.10
N ASN A 70 -1.11 -5.99 3.87
CA ASN A 70 -0.93 -5.95 5.32
C ASN A 70 -1.97 -5.08 6.04
N ASN A 71 -3.23 -5.48 5.93
CA ASN A 71 -4.39 -4.81 6.52
C ASN A 71 -4.37 -4.71 8.06
N SER A 72 -3.36 -5.27 8.73
CA SER A 72 -3.18 -5.14 10.18
C SER A 72 -2.68 -3.75 10.59
N LEU A 73 -1.96 -3.06 9.68
CA LEU A 73 -1.47 -1.70 9.89
C LEU A 73 -2.49 -0.70 9.35
N LYS A 74 -3.52 -0.42 10.13
CA LYS A 74 -4.45 0.67 9.84
C LYS A 74 -4.39 1.70 10.95
N ARG A 75 -4.18 2.96 10.58
CA ARG A 75 -4.18 4.06 11.53
C ARG A 75 -5.59 4.63 11.63
N TRP A 76 -6.16 4.63 12.82
CA TRP A 76 -7.43 5.31 13.09
C TRP A 76 -7.28 6.81 12.87
N ALA A 77 -8.26 7.45 12.25
CA ALA A 77 -8.26 8.89 12.09
C ALA A 77 -8.32 9.58 13.46
N SER A 78 -7.54 10.64 13.69
CA SER A 78 -7.51 11.29 15.02
C SER A 78 -8.89 11.79 15.48
N SER A 79 -9.77 12.13 14.51
CA SER A 79 -11.17 12.49 14.74
C SER A 79 -11.98 11.40 15.44
N THR A 80 -11.60 10.12 15.31
CA THR A 80 -12.30 8.99 15.92
C THR A 80 -12.14 8.98 17.44
N TYR A 81 -11.07 9.59 17.93
CA TYR A 81 -10.81 9.79 19.36
C TYR A 81 -11.22 11.18 19.86
N GLY A 82 -11.87 12.00 19.01
CA GLY A 82 -12.18 13.40 19.33
C GLY A 82 -10.94 14.28 19.48
N LEU A 83 -9.79 13.85 18.97
CA LEU A 83 -8.52 14.59 19.05
C LEU A 83 -8.31 15.42 17.80
N THR A 84 -7.78 16.63 17.97
CA THR A 84 -7.30 17.43 16.84
C THR A 84 -6.10 16.71 16.21
N PRO A 85 -6.11 16.47 14.88
CA PRO A 85 -4.99 15.85 14.20
C PRO A 85 -3.70 16.62 14.45
N ARG A 86 -2.64 15.92 14.88
CA ARG A 86 -1.30 16.51 14.90
C ARG A 86 -0.83 16.62 13.46
N VAL A 87 -0.70 17.86 12.97
CA VAL A 87 -0.15 18.11 11.63
C VAL A 87 1.32 17.69 11.63
N ASP A 88 1.64 16.64 10.87
CA ASP A 88 3.01 16.25 10.58
C ASP A 88 3.42 16.91 9.26
N SER A 89 4.32 17.88 9.32
CA SER A 89 4.82 18.60 8.13
C SER A 89 5.95 17.86 7.42
N ARG A 90 6.40 16.70 7.94
CA ARG A 90 7.47 15.92 7.35
C ARG A 90 6.99 15.31 6.03
N GLN A 91 7.83 15.44 5.01
CA GLN A 91 7.60 14.80 3.72
C GLN A 91 8.25 13.41 3.69
N PRO A 92 7.72 12.48 2.88
CA PRO A 92 8.37 11.20 2.65
C PRO A 92 9.82 11.39 2.19
N ARG A 93 10.72 10.59 2.77
CA ARG A 93 12.15 10.61 2.43
C ARG A 93 12.52 9.55 1.38
N SER A 94 11.55 8.78 0.91
CA SER A 94 11.76 7.71 -0.07
C SER A 94 10.56 7.58 -0.99
N ASP A 95 10.80 6.95 -2.13
CA ASP A 95 9.80 6.54 -3.12
C ASP A 95 8.99 5.31 -2.69
N TYR A 96 9.18 4.79 -1.48
CA TYR A 96 8.33 3.75 -0.89
C TYR A 96 6.95 4.29 -0.49
N TRP A 97 6.84 5.60 -0.30
CA TRP A 97 5.59 6.25 0.00
C TRP A 97 4.88 6.63 -1.29
N VAL A 98 3.61 6.24 -1.38
CA VAL A 98 2.72 6.65 -2.46
C VAL A 98 1.76 7.68 -1.89
N ASP A 99 1.70 8.86 -2.51
CA ASP A 99 0.81 9.92 -2.06
C ASP A 99 -0.66 9.47 -2.15
N GLN A 100 -1.45 9.86 -1.16
CA GLN A 100 -2.88 9.57 -1.13
C GLN A 100 -3.58 10.04 -2.41
N ALA A 101 -3.24 11.24 -2.89
CA ALA A 101 -3.77 11.77 -4.15
C ALA A 101 -3.43 10.91 -5.39
N ALA A 102 -2.33 10.16 -5.35
CA ALA A 102 -1.99 9.21 -6.41
C ALA A 102 -2.84 7.94 -6.31
N VAL A 103 -3.08 7.44 -5.09
CA VAL A 103 -3.92 6.26 -4.82
C VAL A 103 -5.39 6.52 -5.12
N ASP A 104 -5.91 7.69 -4.72
CA ASP A 104 -7.32 8.06 -4.83
C ASP A 104 -7.84 8.08 -6.27
N LYS A 105 -6.95 8.24 -7.26
CA LYS A 105 -7.28 8.13 -8.69
C LYS A 105 -7.91 6.77 -9.05
N PHE A 106 -7.62 5.75 -8.27
CA PHE A 106 -8.08 4.38 -8.52
C PHE A 106 -9.27 3.96 -7.63
N LYS A 107 -9.79 4.85 -6.77
CA LYS A 107 -10.86 4.54 -5.81
C LYS A 107 -12.09 3.90 -6.43
N ASP A 108 -12.45 4.32 -7.65
CA ASP A 108 -13.63 3.83 -8.38
C ASP A 108 -13.29 2.92 -9.57
N ALA A 109 -12.02 2.54 -9.74
CA ALA A 109 -11.54 1.79 -10.92
C ALA A 109 -12.18 0.39 -11.07
N VAL A 110 -12.76 -0.17 -10.00
CA VAL A 110 -13.42 -1.48 -10.02
C VAL A 110 -14.89 -1.38 -10.48
N ARG A 111 -15.50 -0.18 -10.49
CA ARG A 111 -16.92 -0.01 -10.86
C ARG A 111 -17.18 -0.01 -12.37
N SER A 112 -16.16 0.25 -13.19
CA SER A 112 -16.31 0.39 -14.65
C SER A 112 -16.69 -0.90 -15.39
N GLY A 113 -16.71 -2.05 -14.72
CA GLY A 113 -17.15 -3.33 -15.30
C GLY A 113 -18.60 -3.74 -15.01
N LEU A 114 -19.33 -3.02 -14.15
CA LEU A 114 -20.66 -3.43 -13.68
C LEU A 114 -21.72 -2.35 -13.92
N THR A 115 -21.97 -2.03 -15.19
CA THR A 115 -23.28 -1.50 -15.60
C THR A 115 -24.30 -2.64 -15.65
N GLN A 116 -24.65 -3.19 -14.48
CA GLN A 116 -25.96 -3.82 -14.29
C GLN A 116 -26.53 -3.36 -12.94
N PRO A 117 -27.82 -2.97 -12.89
CA PRO A 117 -28.43 -2.41 -11.69
C PRO A 117 -28.52 -3.51 -10.62
N SER A 118 -27.71 -3.41 -9.56
CA SER A 118 -27.72 -4.38 -8.47
C SER A 118 -28.91 -4.11 -7.56
N GLN A 119 -29.83 -5.07 -7.47
CA GLN A 119 -30.85 -5.12 -6.43
C GLN A 119 -30.18 -5.21 -5.05
N ASP A 120 -30.75 -4.52 -4.07
CA ASP A 120 -30.31 -4.48 -2.68
C ASP A 120 -30.35 -5.89 -2.05
N ILE A 121 -29.18 -6.51 -1.90
CA ILE A 121 -29.01 -7.68 -1.03
C ILE A 121 -28.27 -7.19 0.22
N GLN A 122 -29.00 -7.14 1.33
CA GLN A 122 -28.44 -7.01 2.67
C GLN A 122 -27.73 -8.32 3.02
N ASP A 123 -26.44 -8.25 3.38
CA ASP A 123 -25.69 -9.43 3.83
C ASP A 123 -25.27 -9.25 5.29
N ASN A 124 -25.83 -10.11 6.15
CA ASN A 124 -25.47 -10.27 7.54
C ASN A 124 -24.17 -11.07 7.58
N GLY A 125 -23.13 -10.50 8.19
CA GLY A 125 -21.83 -11.15 8.31
C GLY A 125 -21.88 -12.38 9.21
N GLU A 126 -22.14 -13.55 8.63
CA GLU A 126 -21.87 -14.84 9.26
C GLU A 126 -20.88 -15.63 8.39
N ASP A 127 -19.82 -16.13 9.03
CA ASP A 127 -18.81 -17.02 8.45
C ASP A 127 -19.45 -18.32 7.96
N GLY A 128 -19.87 -18.34 6.70
CA GLY A 128 -20.57 -19.45 6.04
C GLY A 128 -19.67 -20.23 5.07
N VAL A 129 -19.58 -21.54 5.31
CA VAL A 129 -18.84 -22.59 4.58
C VAL A 129 -18.94 -22.48 3.06
N ALA A 130 -17.78 -22.63 2.39
CA ALA A 130 -17.64 -22.63 0.93
C ALA A 130 -18.51 -23.72 0.27
N GLN A 131 -19.60 -23.29 -0.37
CA GLN A 131 -20.44 -24.16 -1.18
C GLN A 131 -19.90 -24.19 -2.63
N GLN A 132 -19.70 -25.39 -3.17
CA GLN A 132 -19.15 -25.62 -4.50
C GLN A 132 -20.14 -25.13 -5.58
N VAL A 133 -19.66 -24.27 -6.50
CA VAL A 133 -20.42 -23.74 -7.65
C VAL A 133 -19.74 -24.23 -8.94
N PRO A 134 -20.49 -24.57 -10.01
CA PRO A 134 -19.94 -25.19 -11.22
C PRO A 134 -18.97 -24.29 -11.99
N GLU A 135 -18.12 -24.90 -12.81
CA GLU A 135 -16.99 -24.33 -13.57
C GLU A 135 -17.36 -23.33 -14.69
N SER A 136 -18.36 -22.46 -14.51
CA SER A 136 -18.65 -21.37 -15.45
C SER A 136 -18.32 -20.03 -14.82
N ASN A 137 -17.24 -19.41 -15.31
CA ASN A 137 -16.67 -18.11 -14.92
C ASN A 137 -16.24 -18.02 -13.45
N PHE A 138 -15.05 -18.55 -13.17
CA PHE A 138 -14.33 -18.29 -11.92
C PHE A 138 -13.91 -16.81 -11.87
N ASN A 139 -14.80 -15.95 -11.41
CA ASN A 139 -14.50 -14.54 -11.24
C ASN A 139 -13.94 -14.31 -9.83
N CYS A 140 -12.61 -14.22 -9.72
CA CYS A 140 -11.91 -13.98 -8.45
C CYS A 140 -12.47 -12.76 -7.69
N THR A 141 -13.02 -11.77 -8.40
CA THR A 141 -13.58 -10.56 -7.77
C THR A 141 -14.86 -10.80 -6.99
N GLU A 142 -15.65 -11.83 -7.30
CA GLU A 142 -16.89 -12.16 -6.59
C GLU A 142 -16.63 -12.86 -5.25
N ARG A 143 -15.53 -13.62 -5.14
CA ARG A 143 -15.14 -14.30 -3.89
C ARG A 143 -14.20 -13.49 -3.01
N TRP A 144 -13.49 -12.52 -3.58
CA TRP A 144 -12.58 -11.68 -2.82
C TRP A 144 -13.38 -10.61 -2.08
N GLN A 145 -13.92 -10.95 -0.90
CA GLN A 145 -14.71 -10.06 -0.04
C GLN A 145 -13.97 -8.74 0.29
N ASN A 146 -12.64 -8.77 0.32
CA ASN A 146 -11.78 -7.59 0.51
C ASN A 146 -11.80 -6.61 -0.70
N ALA A 147 -12.39 -6.96 -1.83
CA ALA A 147 -12.45 -6.19 -3.09
C ALA A 147 -13.90 -5.82 -3.44
N GLY A 148 -14.86 -6.19 -2.59
CA GLY A 148 -16.23 -5.71 -2.67
C GLY A 148 -16.29 -4.17 -2.60
N PRO A 149 -17.34 -3.55 -3.16
CA PRO A 149 -17.44 -2.11 -3.33
C PRO A 149 -17.28 -1.35 -2.01
N GLU A 150 -16.43 -0.32 -1.99
CA GLU A 150 -16.15 0.57 -0.84
C GLU A 150 -17.43 1.09 -0.15
N GLN A 151 -18.52 1.28 -0.89
CA GLN A 151 -19.83 1.69 -0.36
C GLN A 151 -20.42 0.70 0.66
N ARG A 152 -20.04 -0.59 0.60
CA ARG A 152 -20.46 -1.63 1.55
C ARG A 152 -19.53 -1.73 2.76
N LYS A 153 -18.44 -0.95 2.79
CA LYS A 153 -17.36 -1.03 3.77
C LYS A 153 -17.29 0.22 4.67
N LYS A 154 -18.41 0.61 5.28
CA LYS A 154 -18.48 1.76 6.22
C LYS A 154 -17.41 1.73 7.33
N MET A 155 -16.94 0.53 7.70
CA MET A 155 -15.87 0.32 8.68
C MET A 155 -14.50 0.89 8.27
N PHE A 156 -14.25 1.15 6.98
CA PHE A 156 -12.94 1.63 6.50
C PHE A 156 -12.81 3.15 6.53
N ALA A 157 -13.92 3.91 6.55
CA ALA A 157 -13.92 5.37 6.64
C ALA A 157 -13.34 5.90 7.98
N VAL A 158 -13.09 4.99 8.91
CA VAL A 158 -12.56 5.29 10.24
C VAL A 158 -11.02 5.27 10.27
N PHE A 159 -10.39 4.85 9.18
CA PHE A 159 -8.93 4.83 9.03
C PHE A 159 -8.44 5.98 8.13
N ASP A 160 -7.30 6.55 8.51
CA ASP A 160 -6.61 7.65 7.82
C ASP A 160 -5.54 7.12 6.84
N GLU A 161 -4.87 6.03 7.21
CA GLU A 161 -3.86 5.37 6.38
C GLU A 161 -4.15 3.86 6.32
N SER A 162 -4.10 3.30 5.12
CA SER A 162 -4.32 1.89 4.86
C SER A 162 -3.01 1.18 4.45
N GLY A 163 -2.37 0.55 5.43
CA GLY A 163 -1.46 -0.58 5.20
C GLY A 163 -0.05 -0.25 4.68
N ILE A 164 0.81 -1.24 4.83
CA ILE A 164 2.08 -1.36 4.11
C ILE A 164 1.87 -2.42 3.04
N PHE A 165 2.19 -2.10 1.80
CA PHE A 165 2.15 -3.06 0.71
C PHE A 165 3.53 -3.67 0.52
N ILE A 166 3.60 -5.00 0.62
CA ILE A 166 4.81 -5.75 0.27
C ILE A 166 4.51 -6.45 -1.04
N ALA A 167 5.28 -6.12 -2.07
CA ALA A 167 5.29 -6.84 -3.34
C ALA A 167 6.54 -7.71 -3.42
N ALA A 168 6.35 -9.00 -3.69
CA ALA A 168 7.44 -9.95 -3.89
C ALA A 168 7.21 -10.76 -5.16
N CYS A 169 8.26 -10.95 -5.94
CA CYS A 169 8.27 -11.96 -7.00
C CYS A 169 8.57 -13.35 -6.42
N ARG A 170 8.51 -14.38 -7.27
CA ARG A 170 8.86 -15.75 -6.88
C ARG A 170 10.36 -15.96 -6.64
N HIS A 171 11.22 -15.14 -7.25
CA HIS A 171 12.67 -15.13 -7.03
C HIS A 171 13.00 -14.42 -5.73
#